data_AF-A0A4Y2KJA4-F1
#
_entry.id   AF-A0A4Y2KJA4-F1
#
_cell.length_a   1.000
_cell.length_b   1.000
_cell.length_c   1.000
_cell.angle_alpha   90.00
_cell.angle_beta   90.00
_cell.angle_gamma   90.00
#
_symmetry.space_group_name_H-M   'P 1'
#
loop_
_entity.id
_entity.type
_entity.pdbx_description
1 polymer ?
#
loop_
_entity_poly.entity_id
_entity_poly.type
_entity_poly.pdbx_seq_one_letter_code
_entity_poly.pdbx_strand_id
1 'polypeptide(L)'
;MGENTKKYEWKAQLHLFNTVFQAELLAIQEACPWASKTNQQVQGFLLKSTNIKLGWIKSHVRYSGNEAADVLAKRATQEGIPPTYIPAPRNHIKSVLQRESIIRWQKEWDNRETSTYVHNVLPKPKTTPTPWKRPEIMF
;
A
#
# COMPACT_ATOMS: atom_id res chain seq x y z
N MET A 1 -25.16 -11.89 -30.54
CA MET A 1 -25.38 -11.30 -29.20
C MET A 1 -24.01 -11.16 -28.56
N GLY A 2 -23.47 -9.95 -28.48
CA GLY A 2 -22.11 -9.69 -27.98
C GLY A 2 -22.16 -9.07 -26.58
N GLU A 3 -21.48 -9.68 -25.62
CA GLU A 3 -21.43 -9.23 -24.23
C GLU A 3 -20.63 -7.93 -24.09
N ASN A 4 -21.30 -6.91 -23.57
CA ASN A 4 -20.75 -5.58 -23.34
C ASN A 4 -19.99 -5.58 -22.00
N THR A 5 -18.72 -6.00 -22.02
CA THR A 5 -17.83 -5.93 -20.86
C THR A 5 -17.35 -4.50 -20.66
N LYS A 6 -18.13 -3.69 -19.93
CA LYS A 6 -17.69 -2.35 -19.50
C LYS A 6 -16.48 -2.48 -18.57
N LYS A 7 -15.29 -2.18 -19.08
CA LYS A 7 -14.08 -1.96 -18.27
C LYS A 7 -14.28 -0.67 -17.45
N TYR A 8 -14.37 -0.83 -16.13
CA TYR A 8 -14.35 0.31 -15.21
C TYR A 8 -12.89 0.74 -15.00
N GLU A 9 -12.47 1.77 -15.73
CA GLU A 9 -11.17 2.39 -15.56
C GLU A 9 -11.27 3.44 -14.42
N TRP A 10 -10.70 3.10 -13.26
CA TRP A 10 -10.66 4.02 -12.12
C TRP A 10 -9.62 5.12 -12.37
N LYS A 11 -10.08 6.34 -12.64
CA LYS A 11 -9.22 7.54 -12.69
C LYS A 11 -9.34 8.30 -11.38
N ALA A 12 -8.44 8.03 -10.43
CA ALA A 12 -8.29 8.87 -9.26
C ALA A 12 -7.65 10.21 -9.68
N GLN A 13 -8.42 11.29 -9.73
CA GLN A 13 -7.87 12.62 -9.97
C GLN A 13 -7.14 13.10 -8.70
N LEU A 14 -5.83 13.31 -8.84
CA LEU A 14 -4.97 13.80 -7.76
C LEU A 14 -5.05 15.32 -7.67
N HIS A 15 -5.67 15.81 -6.60
CA HIS A 15 -5.72 17.23 -6.28
C HIS A 15 -4.40 17.69 -5.63
N LEU A 16 -4.00 18.94 -5.90
CA LEU A 16 -2.71 19.54 -5.51
C LEU A 16 -2.41 19.51 -3.99
N PHE A 17 -3.43 19.32 -3.15
CA PHE A 17 -3.33 19.50 -1.70
C PHE A 17 -3.10 18.21 -0.90
N ASN A 18 -2.89 17.06 -1.56
CA ASN A 18 -2.71 15.78 -0.90
C ASN A 18 -1.25 15.32 -0.89
N THR A 19 -0.43 16.01 -0.10
CA THR A 19 1.04 15.84 -0.08
C THR A 19 1.48 14.43 0.33
N VAL A 20 0.72 13.73 1.17
CA VAL A 20 1.07 12.36 1.61
C VAL A 20 0.83 11.35 0.50
N PHE A 21 -0.33 11.38 -0.16
CA PHE A 21 -0.61 10.45 -1.26
C PHE A 21 0.20 10.76 -2.52
N GLN A 22 0.54 12.04 -2.75
CA GLN A 22 1.49 12.41 -3.80
C GLN A 22 2.89 11.92 -3.49
N ALA A 23 3.35 12.03 -2.23
CA ALA A 23 4.65 11.51 -1.81
C ALA A 23 4.70 9.98 -1.88
N GLU A 24 3.64 9.29 -1.46
CA GLU A 24 3.53 7.82 -1.58
C GLU A 24 3.50 7.37 -3.04
N LEU A 25 2.71 8.03 -3.90
CA LEU A 25 2.64 7.69 -5.31
C LEU A 25 3.96 7.98 -6.03
N LEU A 26 4.61 9.11 -5.73
CA LEU A 26 5.92 9.46 -6.26
C LEU A 26 6.97 8.44 -5.81
N ALA A 27 6.97 8.04 -4.53
CA ALA A 27 7.86 7.00 -4.03
C ALA A 27 7.67 5.66 -4.76
N ILE A 28 6.42 5.27 -5.04
CA ILE A 28 6.11 4.06 -5.81
C ILE A 28 6.53 4.22 -7.28
N GLN A 29 6.27 5.37 -7.88
CA GLN A 29 6.60 5.66 -9.27
C GLN A 29 8.11 5.70 -9.52
N GLU A 30 8.91 6.15 -8.55
CA GLU A 30 10.37 6.11 -8.59
C GLU A 30 10.94 4.72 -8.27
N ALA A 31 10.32 3.99 -7.33
CA ALA A 31 10.76 2.65 -6.95
C ALA A 31 10.54 1.60 -8.06
N CYS A 32 9.45 1.70 -8.82
CA CYS A 32 9.11 0.73 -9.87
C CYS A 32 10.17 0.64 -11.00
N PRO A 33 10.63 1.74 -11.62
CA PRO A 33 11.71 1.72 -12.59
C PRO A 33 13.02 1.20 -12.00
N TRP A 34 13.36 1.60 -10.77
CA TRP A 34 14.56 1.10 -10.10
C TRP A 34 14.50 -0.41 -9.90
N ALA A 35 13.38 -0.94 -9.41
CA ALA A 35 13.19 -2.38 -9.22
C ALA A 35 13.23 -3.14 -10.56
N SER A 36 12.59 -2.62 -11.60
CA SER A 36 12.61 -3.19 -12.94
C SER A 36 14.03 -3.25 -13.51
N LYS A 37 14.79 -2.16 -13.40
CA LYS A 37 16.18 -2.07 -13.85
C LYS A 37 17.07 -3.06 -13.09
N THR A 38 16.95 -3.13 -11.77
CA THR A 38 17.71 -4.08 -10.93
C THR A 38 17.38 -5.52 -11.30
N ASN A 39 16.10 -5.84 -11.50
CA ASN A 39 15.67 -7.17 -11.93
C ASN A 39 16.24 -7.55 -13.30
N GLN A 40 16.22 -6.63 -14.28
CA GLN A 40 16.83 -6.86 -15.59
C GLN A 40 18.34 -7.11 -15.50
N GLN A 41 19.04 -6.37 -14.64
CA GLN A 41 20.48 -6.56 -14.41
C GLN A 41 20.78 -7.92 -13.78
N VAL A 42 20.04 -8.29 -12.73
CA VAL A 42 20.16 -9.59 -12.06
C VAL A 42 19.87 -10.73 -13.03
N GLN A 43 18.78 -10.64 -13.81
CA GLN A 43 18.45 -11.62 -14.83
C GLN A 43 19.55 -11.74 -15.90
N GLY A 44 20.07 -10.62 -16.40
CA GLY A 44 21.17 -10.63 -17.36
C GLY A 44 22.44 -11.29 -16.82
N PHE A 45 22.75 -11.10 -15.53
CA PHE A 45 23.88 -11.77 -14.88
C PHE A 45 23.66 -13.28 -14.73
N LEU A 46 22.46 -13.68 -14.28
CA LEU A 46 22.10 -15.08 -14.12
C LEU A 46 22.11 -15.82 -15.47
N LEU A 47 21.59 -15.21 -16.54
CA LEU A 47 21.57 -15.81 -17.88
C LEU A 47 22.97 -15.98 -18.49
N LYS A 48 23.93 -15.12 -18.12
CA LYS A 48 25.34 -15.22 -18.56
C LYS A 48 26.14 -16.24 -17.76
N SER A 49 25.66 -16.63 -16.59
CA SER A 49 26.38 -17.50 -15.66
C SER A 49 25.87 -18.94 -15.79
N THR A 50 26.72 -19.85 -16.26
CA THR A 50 26.30 -21.24 -16.56
C THR A 50 26.32 -22.18 -15.35
N ASN A 51 26.93 -21.79 -14.23
CA ASN A 51 27.19 -22.67 -13.08
C ASN A 51 26.76 -22.07 -11.72
N ILE A 52 25.59 -21.43 -11.63
CA ILE A 52 25.06 -20.93 -10.35
C ILE A 52 24.02 -21.93 -9.81
N LYS A 53 24.19 -22.37 -8.56
CA LYS A 53 23.20 -23.15 -7.82
C LYS A 53 22.53 -22.26 -6.78
N LEU A 54 21.20 -22.16 -6.86
CA LEU A 54 20.39 -21.41 -5.89
C LEU A 54 19.77 -22.39 -4.90
N GLY A 55 19.77 -22.03 -3.62
CA GLY A 55 19.16 -22.81 -2.54
C GLY A 55 18.58 -21.89 -1.49
N TRP A 56 17.45 -22.30 -0.92
CA TRP A 56 16.79 -21.58 0.18
C TRP A 56 17.27 -22.13 1.51
N ILE A 57 17.72 -21.25 2.40
CA ILE A 57 18.12 -21.61 3.76
C ILE A 57 17.09 -21.02 4.72
N LYS A 58 16.69 -21.80 5.74
CA LYS A 58 15.76 -21.34 6.77
C LYS A 58 16.39 -20.21 7.59
N SER A 59 15.64 -19.13 7.81
CA SER A 59 16.08 -18.01 8.63
C SER A 59 16.32 -18.41 10.09
N HIS A 60 17.25 -17.71 10.77
CA HIS A 60 17.55 -17.80 12.22
C HIS A 60 18.08 -19.15 12.74
N VAL A 61 18.63 -20.01 11.87
CA VAL A 61 19.26 -21.29 12.28
C VAL A 61 20.78 -21.14 12.51
N ARG A 62 21.26 -19.95 12.88
CA ARG A 62 22.68 -19.66 13.18
C ARG A 62 23.69 -19.99 12.07
N TYR A 63 23.27 -19.84 10.81
CA TYR A 63 24.21 -19.87 9.69
C TYR A 63 25.00 -18.57 9.62
N SER A 64 26.31 -18.63 9.85
CA SER A 64 27.20 -17.46 9.96
C SER A 64 27.11 -16.51 8.76
N GLY A 65 27.04 -17.04 7.54
CA GLY A 65 26.90 -16.22 6.32
C GLY A 65 25.56 -15.48 6.22
N ASN A 66 24.45 -16.12 6.61
CA ASN A 66 23.13 -15.49 6.63
C ASN A 66 23.02 -14.44 7.74
N GLU A 67 23.59 -14.72 8.92
CA GLU A 67 23.63 -13.76 10.02
C GLU A 67 24.48 -12.54 9.68
N ALA A 68 25.64 -12.73 9.04
CA ALA A 68 26.47 -11.62 8.58
C ALA A 68 25.73 -10.74 7.56
N ALA A 69 25.03 -11.35 6.60
CA ALA A 69 24.22 -10.63 5.62
C ALA A 69 23.08 -9.84 6.30
N ASP A 70 22.39 -10.44 7.28
CA ASP A 70 21.33 -9.77 8.05
C ASP A 70 21.85 -8.59 8.88
N VAL A 71 23.03 -8.72 9.51
CA VAL A 71 23.70 -7.63 10.22
C VAL A 71 24.05 -6.47 9.27
N LEU A 72 24.58 -6.79 8.08
CA LEU A 72 24.91 -5.77 7.07
C LEU A 72 23.64 -5.07 6.56
N ALA A 73 22.57 -5.81 6.29
CA ALA A 73 21.29 -5.25 5.89
C ALA A 73 20.72 -4.31 6.98
N LYS A 74 20.77 -4.73 8.25
CA LYS A 74 20.35 -3.90 9.39
C LYS A 74 21.16 -2.62 9.50
N ARG A 75 22.49 -2.68 9.39
CA ARG A 75 23.34 -1.48 9.41
C ARG A 75 23.02 -0.53 8.25
N ALA A 76 22.83 -1.06 7.04
CA ALA A 76 22.45 -0.25 5.87
C ALA A 76 21.12 0.50 6.08
N THR A 77 20.14 -0.08 6.79
CA THR A 77 18.90 0.63 7.13
C THR A 77 19.07 1.74 8.17
N GLN A 78 20.06 1.61 9.05
CA GLN A 78 20.33 2.58 10.12
C GLN A 78 21.22 3.73 9.62
N GLU A 79 22.13 3.45 8.70
CA GLU A 79 23.11 4.41 8.17
C GLU A 79 22.66 5.07 6.86
N GLY A 80 21.73 4.46 6.11
CA GLY A 80 21.42 4.86 4.73
C GLY A 80 20.65 6.18 4.59
N ILE A 81 19.63 6.42 5.41
CA ILE A 81 18.84 7.66 5.38
C ILE A 81 18.68 8.13 6.82
N PRO A 82 19.21 9.31 7.21
CA PRO A 82 18.96 9.84 8.54
C PRO A 82 17.44 9.98 8.70
N PRO A 83 16.86 9.50 9.81
CA PRO A 83 15.42 9.61 10.02
C PRO A 83 15.04 11.08 9.90
N THR A 84 14.27 11.42 8.87
CA THR A 84 13.74 12.77 8.69
C THR A 84 13.00 13.13 9.97
N TYR A 85 13.55 14.07 10.74
CA TYR A 85 12.95 14.49 11.99
C TYR A 85 11.62 15.18 11.67
N ILE A 86 10.52 14.48 11.93
CA ILE A 86 9.19 15.07 11.83
C ILE A 86 8.87 15.66 13.21
N PRO A 87 8.70 16.99 13.34
CA PRO A 87 8.44 17.67 14.62
C PRO A 87 7.01 17.44 15.13
N ALA A 88 6.41 16.29 14.85
CA ALA A 88 5.07 15.93 15.27
C ALA A 88 5.08 14.50 15.84
N PRO A 89 4.50 14.27 17.02
CA PRO A 89 4.31 12.93 17.54
C PRO A 89 3.54 12.06 16.54
N ARG A 90 3.95 10.81 16.36
CA ARG A 90 3.28 9.85 15.45
C ARG A 90 1.77 9.79 15.65
N ASN A 91 1.30 9.89 16.89
CA ASN A 91 -0.11 9.89 17.24
C ASN A 91 -0.84 11.12 16.69
N HIS A 92 -0.19 12.29 16.72
CA HIS A 92 -0.74 13.52 16.16
C HIS A 92 -0.94 13.38 14.64
N ILE A 93 0.10 12.94 13.92
CA ILE A 93 0.03 12.70 12.47
C ILE A 93 -1.08 11.70 12.13
N LYS A 94 -1.13 10.57 12.85
CA LYS A 94 -2.15 9.54 12.66
C LYS A 94 -3.56 10.08 12.90
N SER A 95 -3.75 10.89 13.94
CA SER A 95 -5.05 11.51 14.25
C SER A 95 -5.51 12.49 13.18
N VAL A 96 -4.59 13.31 12.66
CA VAL A 96 -4.87 14.27 11.59
C VAL A 96 -5.26 13.54 10.32
N LEU A 97 -4.48 12.54 9.90
CA LEU A 97 -4.79 11.72 8.73
C LEU A 97 -6.14 11.03 8.86
N GLN A 98 -6.42 10.40 10.00
CA GLN A 98 -7.70 9.72 10.23
C GLN A 98 -8.87 10.69 10.16
N ARG A 99 -8.74 11.88 10.75
CA ARG A 99 -9.78 12.93 10.72
C ARG A 99 -10.05 13.39 9.29
N GLU A 100 -9.01 13.75 8.54
CA GLU A 100 -9.14 14.22 7.15
C GLU A 100 -9.69 13.12 6.22
N SER A 101 -9.26 11.87 6.40
CA SER A 101 -9.79 10.73 5.65
C SER A 101 -11.29 10.49 5.89
N ILE A 102 -11.76 10.58 7.13
CA ILE A 102 -13.18 10.41 7.46
C ILE A 102 -14.02 11.55 6.87
N ILE A 103 -13.57 12.80 6.99
CA ILE A 103 -14.28 13.97 6.43
C ILE A 103 -14.42 13.82 4.92
N ARG A 104 -13.33 13.45 4.23
CA ARG A 104 -13.35 13.27 2.79
C ARG A 104 -14.21 12.07 2.39
N TRP A 105 -14.11 10.94 3.10
CA TRP A 105 -14.92 9.77 2.81
C TRP A 105 -16.41 10.05 2.99
N GLN A 106 -16.80 10.81 4.02
CA GLN A 106 -18.18 11.27 4.19
C GLN A 106 -18.64 12.14 3.01
N LYS A 107 -17.80 13.09 2.57
CA LYS A 107 -18.12 13.94 1.41
C LYS A 107 -18.37 13.14 0.13
N GLU A 108 -17.53 12.13 -0.13
CA GLU A 108 -17.72 11.21 -1.27
C GLU A 108 -18.96 10.30 -1.09
N TRP A 109 -19.24 9.90 0.16
CA TRP A 109 -20.41 9.10 0.51
C TRP A 109 -21.72 9.84 0.27
N ASP A 110 -21.76 11.12 0.66
CA ASP A 110 -22.94 11.99 0.54
C ASP A 110 -23.18 12.46 -0.90
N ASN A 111 -22.13 12.64 -1.70
CA ASN A 111 -22.22 13.10 -3.09
C ASN A 111 -22.56 12.00 -4.10
N ARG A 112 -22.69 10.74 -3.67
CA ARG A 112 -22.96 9.62 -4.58
C ARG A 112 -24.43 9.66 -5.02
N GLU A 113 -24.67 10.06 -6.27
CA GLU A 113 -25.99 10.22 -6.91
C GLU A 113 -26.90 8.97 -6.80
N THR A 114 -26.31 7.79 -6.63
CA THR A 114 -27.02 6.53 -6.39
C THR A 114 -26.96 6.20 -4.90
N SER A 115 -27.87 6.78 -4.12
CA SER A 115 -28.15 6.40 -2.74
C SER A 115 -28.82 5.02 -2.71
N THR A 116 -28.01 4.00 -2.99
CA THR A 116 -28.37 2.59 -2.85
C THR A 116 -28.54 2.28 -1.36
N TYR A 117 -29.51 1.42 -1.03
CA TYR A 117 -29.88 0.89 0.30
C TYR A 117 -28.81 0.95 1.41
N VAL A 118 -27.55 0.68 1.07
CA VAL A 118 -26.38 0.78 1.96
C VAL A 118 -26.20 2.16 2.61
N HIS A 119 -26.42 3.27 1.89
CA HIS A 119 -26.33 4.62 2.46
C HIS A 119 -27.38 4.84 3.56
N ASN A 120 -28.59 4.28 3.41
CA ASN A 120 -29.65 4.39 4.41
C ASN A 120 -29.34 3.55 5.67
N VAL A 121 -28.63 2.44 5.52
CA VAL A 121 -28.22 1.58 6.64
C VAL A 121 -27.00 2.13 7.36
N LEU A 122 -26.07 2.76 6.64
CA LEU A 122 -24.84 3.34 7.19
C LEU A 122 -24.62 4.76 6.62
N PRO A 123 -25.33 5.78 7.16
CA PRO A 123 -25.21 7.15 6.69
C PRO A 123 -23.88 7.80 7.11
N LYS A 124 -23.20 7.24 8.11
CA LYS A 124 -21.90 7.71 8.57
C LYS A 124 -20.83 6.63 8.34
N PRO A 125 -19.77 6.95 7.60
CA PRO A 125 -18.62 6.10 7.48
C PRO A 125 -17.97 5.88 8.85
N LYS A 126 -17.68 4.62 9.18
CA LYS A 126 -16.97 4.23 10.41
C LYS A 126 -15.85 3.26 10.05
N THR A 127 -14.74 3.36 10.78
CA THR A 127 -13.62 2.41 10.67
C THR A 127 -13.82 1.15 11.51
N THR A 128 -14.88 1.10 12.33
CA THR A 128 -15.24 -0.07 13.12
C THR A 128 -16.31 -0.90 12.41
N PRO A 129 -16.22 -2.24 12.42
CA PRO A 129 -17.27 -3.08 11.87
C PRO A 129 -18.56 -2.90 12.67
N THR A 130 -19.64 -2.48 12.02
CA THR A 130 -20.98 -2.52 12.62
C THR A 130 -21.50 -3.96 12.61
N PRO A 131 -22.11 -4.44 13.71
CA PRO A 131 -22.78 -5.74 13.72
C PRO A 131 -23.90 -5.77 12.68
N TRP A 132 -23.74 -6.55 11.61
CA TRP A 132 -24.74 -6.67 10.56
C TRP A 132 -25.93 -7.49 11.06
N LYS A 133 -27.10 -6.86 11.18
CA LYS A 133 -28.37 -7.60 11.36
C LYS A 133 -28.90 -8.00 9.97
N ARG A 134 -28.75 -9.28 9.62
CA ARG A 134 -29.27 -9.85 8.37
C ARG A 134 -30.81 -9.90 8.46
N PRO A 135 -31.57 -9.30 7.52
CA PRO A 135 -33.00 -9.53 7.46
C PRO A 135 -33.25 -10.99 7.08
N GLU A 136 -34.14 -11.67 7.80
CA GLU A 136 -34.60 -13.00 7.44
C GLU A 136 -35.42 -12.90 6.15
N ILE A 137 -34.86 -13.42 5.05
CA ILE A 137 -35.60 -13.57 3.80
C ILE A 137 -36.37 -14.89 3.94
N MET A 138 -37.67 -14.80 4.21
CA MET A 138 -38.57 -15.96 4.13
C MET A 138 -38.85 -16.26 2.65
N PHE A 139 -38.57 -17.50 2.24
CA PHE A 139 -38.90 -18.02 0.90
C PHE A 139 -40.33 -18.54 0.84
#